data_AF-A0A2W2BS65-F1
#
_entry.id   AF-A0A2W2BS65-F1
#
_cell.length_a   1.000
_cell.length_b   1.000
_cell.length_c   1.000
_cell.angle_alpha   90.00
_cell.angle_beta   90.00
_cell.angle_gamma   90.00
#
_symmetry.space_group_name_H-M   'P 1'
#
loop_
_entity.id
_entity.type
_entity.pdbx_description
1 polymer ?
#
loop_
_entity_poly.entity_id
_entity_poly.type
_entity_poly.pdbx_seq_one_letter_code
_entity_poly.pdbx_strand_id
1 'polypeptide(L)'
;MSATAAGVPAPRAGQVDPATELELARRWADEADRHAQQAELLAQQPALLPTWSPAARAVAVYLGFAGVSVLLMLVMVLASGMGAVGTTTLYAWMCAGLPAASFIGGWLVLNRWGRPAVGAATPPRYPVLGFLLCFLAVPLAYCGYLLLFRTLR
;
A
#
# COMPACT_ATOMS: atom_id res chain seq x y z
N MET A 1 1.96 87.26 10.05
CA MET A 1 2.23 85.92 10.62
C MET A 1 1.18 84.95 10.11
N SER A 2 1.56 83.98 9.29
CA SER A 2 1.15 82.59 9.42
C SER A 2 1.84 81.77 8.33
N ALA A 3 2.70 80.87 8.79
CA ALA A 3 3.52 79.98 7.98
C ALA A 3 2.64 78.92 7.32
N THR A 4 2.74 78.80 6.00
CA THR A 4 2.22 77.64 5.26
C THR A 4 3.12 76.46 5.62
N ALA A 5 2.64 75.56 6.47
CA ALA A 5 3.33 74.31 6.76
C ALA A 5 3.45 73.51 5.45
N ALA A 6 4.65 73.51 4.88
CA ALA A 6 5.00 72.68 3.75
C ALA A 6 4.73 71.23 4.12
N GLY A 7 3.86 70.58 3.35
CA GLY A 7 3.62 69.14 3.45
C GLY A 7 4.95 68.41 3.31
N VAL A 8 5.31 67.66 4.34
CA VAL A 8 6.36 66.64 4.23
C VAL A 8 5.82 65.60 3.25
N PRO A 9 6.45 65.39 2.08
CA PRO A 9 6.07 64.28 1.23
C PRO A 9 6.31 63.00 2.03
N ALA A 10 5.27 62.17 2.15
CA ALA A 10 5.44 60.80 2.64
C ALA A 10 6.57 60.13 1.82
N PRO A 11 7.46 59.33 2.43
CA PRO A 11 8.51 58.65 1.70
C PRO A 11 7.86 57.89 0.54
N ARG A 12 8.19 58.23 -0.71
CA ARG A 12 7.80 57.39 -1.84
C ARG A 12 8.30 56.00 -1.51
N ALA A 13 7.39 55.02 -1.51
CA ALA A 13 7.78 53.62 -1.52
C ALA A 13 8.92 53.49 -2.52
N GLY A 14 10.11 53.12 -2.03
CA GLY A 14 11.33 53.13 -2.81
C GLY A 14 11.05 52.45 -4.13
N GLN A 15 11.34 53.13 -5.23
CA GLN A 15 11.04 52.69 -6.58
C GLN A 15 11.58 51.27 -6.74
N VAL A 16 10.67 50.29 -6.68
CA VAL A 16 11.04 48.89 -6.68
C VAL A 16 11.58 48.60 -8.07
N ASP A 17 12.83 48.14 -8.12
CA ASP A 17 13.48 47.81 -9.39
C ASP A 17 12.79 46.57 -9.99
N PRO A 18 12.12 46.70 -11.15
CA PRO A 18 11.39 45.60 -11.76
C PRO A 18 12.31 44.42 -12.13
N ALA A 19 13.60 44.67 -12.35
CA ALA A 19 14.57 43.61 -12.59
C ALA A 19 14.79 42.76 -11.33
N THR A 20 14.88 43.42 -10.16
CA THR A 20 15.01 42.74 -8.86
C THR A 20 13.77 41.92 -8.51
N GLU A 21 12.55 42.43 -8.74
CA GLU A 21 11.32 41.64 -8.51
C GLU A 21 11.19 40.45 -9.46
N LEU A 22 11.55 40.61 -10.73
CA LEU A 22 11.54 39.51 -11.69
C LEU A 22 12.54 38.42 -11.30
N GLU A 23 13.71 38.80 -10.78
CA GLU A 23 14.71 37.84 -10.33
C GLU A 23 14.26 37.08 -9.07
N LEU A 24 13.59 37.76 -8.14
CA LEU A 24 12.95 37.10 -6.99
C LEU A 24 11.85 36.13 -7.46
N ALA A 25 10.99 36.54 -8.39
CA ALA A 25 9.95 35.68 -8.95
C ALA A 25 10.54 34.43 -9.63
N ARG A 26 11.65 34.58 -10.36
CA ARG A 26 12.38 33.44 -10.95
C ARG A 26 12.92 32.49 -9.88
N ARG A 27 13.54 33.01 -8.83
CA ARG A 27 14.05 32.18 -7.73
C ARG A 27 12.93 31.39 -7.04
N TRP A 28 11.77 32.01 -6.81
CA TRP A 28 10.60 31.32 -6.26
C TRP A 28 10.06 30.24 -7.20
N ALA A 29 10.06 30.50 -8.51
CA ALA A 29 9.65 29.51 -9.51
C ALA A 29 10.63 28.31 -9.54
N ASP A 30 11.93 28.58 -9.55
CA ASP A 30 12.97 27.52 -9.53
C ASP A 30 12.90 26.68 -8.25
N GLU A 31 12.58 27.30 -7.12
CA GLU A 31 12.44 26.60 -5.84
C GLU A 31 11.16 25.75 -5.81
N ALA A 32 10.06 26.25 -6.37
CA ALA A 32 8.83 25.49 -6.56
C ALA A 32 9.04 24.29 -7.49
N ASP A 33 9.76 24.46 -8.60
CA ASP A 33 10.07 23.38 -9.55
C ASP A 33 10.95 22.31 -8.91
N ARG A 34 11.93 22.70 -8.10
CA ARG A 34 12.73 21.74 -7.31
C ARG A 34 11.86 20.93 -6.35
N HIS A 35 10.94 21.58 -5.63
CA HIS A 35 10.04 20.88 -4.73
C HIS A 35 9.06 19.97 -5.48
N ALA A 36 8.58 20.40 -6.66
CA ALA A 36 7.76 19.59 -7.54
C ALA A 36 8.50 18.33 -8.00
N GLN A 37 9.75 18.45 -8.44
CA GLN A 37 10.58 17.30 -8.84
C GLN A 37 10.82 16.33 -7.67
N GLN A 38 11.08 16.84 -6.46
CA GLN A 38 11.22 16.00 -5.27
C GLN A 38 9.92 15.26 -4.93
N ALA A 39 8.78 15.96 -5.01
CA ALA A 39 7.46 15.36 -4.79
C ALA A 39 7.15 14.29 -5.83
N GLU A 40 7.52 14.51 -7.08
CA GLU A 40 7.30 13.56 -8.18
C GLU A 40 8.15 12.29 -8.02
N LEU A 41 9.42 12.42 -7.59
CA LEU A 41 10.28 11.29 -7.27
C LEU A 41 9.73 10.43 -6.11
N LEU A 42 9.15 11.06 -5.09
CA LEU A 42 8.49 10.34 -3.99
C LEU A 42 7.17 9.70 -4.44
N ALA A 43 6.40 10.37 -5.30
CA ALA A 43 5.13 9.86 -5.82
C ALA A 43 5.29 8.65 -6.76
N GLN A 44 6.46 8.51 -7.39
CA GLN A 44 6.82 7.34 -8.19
C GLN A 44 7.16 6.10 -7.36
N GLN A 45 7.41 6.24 -6.05
CA GLN A 45 7.71 5.10 -5.19
C GLN A 45 6.42 4.49 -4.59
N PRO A 46 6.24 3.17 -4.66
CA PRO A 46 5.09 2.51 -4.07
C PRO A 46 5.26 2.34 -2.54
N ALA A 47 4.24 2.72 -1.77
CA ALA A 47 4.28 2.82 -0.30
C ALA A 47 4.62 1.50 0.43
N LEU A 48 4.18 0.34 -0.07
CA LEU A 48 4.34 -0.95 0.62
C LEU A 48 5.65 -1.67 0.23
N LEU A 49 6.72 -1.65 1.03
CA LEU A 49 8.03 -2.28 0.69
C LEU A 49 8.70 -1.65 -0.54
N PRO A 50 9.02 -0.34 -0.52
CA PRO A 50 9.45 0.45 -1.69
C PRO A 50 10.69 -0.11 -2.38
N THR A 51 11.61 -0.73 -1.65
CA THR A 51 12.87 -1.30 -2.18
C THR A 51 12.72 -2.69 -2.78
N TRP A 52 11.56 -3.32 -2.65
CA TRP A 52 11.33 -4.70 -3.11
C TRP A 52 10.74 -4.72 -4.52
N SER A 53 11.12 -5.75 -5.28
CA SER A 53 10.54 -6.00 -6.60
C SER A 53 9.01 -6.23 -6.50
N PRO A 54 8.23 -5.86 -7.53
CA PRO A 54 6.77 -6.05 -7.52
C PRO A 54 6.35 -7.50 -7.24
N ALA A 55 7.09 -8.46 -7.78
CA ALA A 55 6.84 -9.88 -7.57
C ALA A 55 7.10 -10.32 -6.12
N ALA A 56 8.24 -9.92 -5.52
CA ALA A 56 8.58 -10.28 -4.15
C ALA A 56 7.55 -9.71 -3.15
N ARG A 57 7.10 -8.48 -3.38
CA ARG A 57 6.05 -7.83 -2.60
C ARG A 57 4.72 -8.56 -2.72
N ALA A 58 4.32 -8.94 -3.93
CA ALA A 58 3.08 -9.69 -4.15
C ALA A 58 3.13 -11.04 -3.42
N VAL A 59 4.23 -11.79 -3.54
CA VAL A 59 4.43 -13.07 -2.85
C VAL A 59 4.34 -12.90 -1.34
N ALA A 60 5.01 -11.90 -0.77
CA ALA A 60 4.98 -11.64 0.68
C ALA A 60 3.56 -11.34 1.18
N VAL A 61 2.81 -10.51 0.48
CA VAL A 61 1.42 -10.18 0.86
C VAL A 61 0.52 -11.41 0.77
N TYR A 62 0.55 -12.15 -0.35
CA TYR A 62 -0.29 -13.33 -0.52
C TYR A 62 0.06 -14.43 0.48
N LEU A 63 1.35 -14.66 0.76
CA LEU A 63 1.77 -15.62 1.79
C LEU A 63 1.33 -15.18 3.19
N GLY A 64 1.37 -13.89 3.51
CA GLY A 64 0.85 -13.36 4.77
C GLY A 64 -0.64 -13.69 4.96
N PHE A 65 -1.47 -13.38 3.96
CA PHE A 65 -2.91 -13.69 3.99
C PHE A 65 -3.21 -15.20 3.97
N ALA A 66 -2.43 -15.97 3.21
CA ALA A 66 -2.54 -17.43 3.20
C ALA A 66 -2.19 -18.02 4.57
N GLY A 67 -1.16 -17.50 5.25
CA GLY A 67 -0.79 -17.88 6.61
C GLY A 67 -1.92 -17.63 7.62
N VAL A 68 -2.57 -16.47 7.57
CA VAL A 68 -3.75 -16.19 8.41
C VAL A 68 -4.88 -17.19 8.13
N SER A 69 -5.12 -17.51 6.85
CA SER A 69 -6.13 -18.50 6.46
C SER A 69 -5.83 -19.90 6.97
N VAL A 70 -4.56 -20.31 6.95
CA VAL A 70 -4.11 -21.58 7.54
C VAL A 70 -4.36 -21.60 9.05
N LEU A 71 -4.05 -20.52 9.78
CA LEU A 71 -4.34 -20.43 11.21
C LEU A 71 -5.84 -20.53 11.50
N LEU A 72 -6.67 -19.83 10.74
CA LEU A 72 -8.14 -19.93 10.87
C LEU A 72 -8.64 -21.35 10.58
N MET A 73 -8.09 -22.01 9.56
CA MET A 73 -8.41 -23.40 9.25
C MET A 73 -8.10 -24.32 10.43
N LEU A 74 -6.93 -24.18 11.06
CA LEU A 74 -6.58 -24.98 12.24
C LEU A 74 -7.55 -24.75 13.40
N VAL A 75 -7.94 -23.50 13.66
CA VAL A 75 -8.95 -23.16 14.67
C VAL A 75 -10.29 -23.85 14.35
N MET A 76 -10.72 -23.85 13.09
CA MET A 76 -11.95 -24.54 12.67
C MET A 76 -11.85 -26.06 12.82
N VAL A 77 -10.68 -26.66 12.57
CA VAL A 77 -10.45 -28.09 12.81
C VAL A 77 -10.61 -28.43 14.28
N LEU A 78 -10.03 -27.64 15.18
CA LEU A 78 -10.20 -27.81 16.64
C LEU A 78 -11.69 -27.64 17.02
N ALA A 79 -12.35 -26.61 16.51
CA ALA A 79 -13.77 -26.36 16.77
C ALA A 79 -14.67 -27.49 16.27
N SER A 80 -14.33 -28.10 15.13
CA SER A 80 -15.06 -29.25 14.59
C SER A 80 -14.88 -30.49 15.45
N GLY A 81 -13.67 -30.73 15.98
CA GLY A 81 -13.41 -31.81 16.94
C GLY A 81 -14.21 -31.67 18.25
N MET A 82 -14.59 -30.45 18.63
CA MET A 82 -15.47 -30.15 19.78
C MET A 82 -16.96 -30.16 19.42
N GLY A 83 -17.34 -30.43 18.17
CA GLY A 83 -18.73 -30.38 17.70
C GLY A 83 -19.30 -28.97 17.46
N ALA A 84 -18.50 -27.91 17.62
CA ALA A 84 -18.95 -26.53 17.43
C ALA A 84 -19.04 -26.10 15.94
N VAL A 85 -18.33 -26.82 15.05
CA VAL A 85 -18.36 -26.57 13.59
C VAL A 85 -18.65 -27.87 12.86
N GLY A 86 -19.72 -27.87 12.05
CA GLY A 86 -20.07 -29.01 11.20
C GLY A 86 -18.99 -29.29 10.14
N THR A 87 -18.81 -30.56 9.79
CA THR A 87 -17.81 -31.01 8.81
C THR A 87 -18.01 -30.38 7.43
N THR A 88 -19.27 -30.25 6.97
CA THR A 88 -19.60 -29.58 5.71
C THR A 88 -19.14 -28.12 5.71
N THR A 89 -19.36 -27.41 6.81
CA THR A 89 -18.92 -26.01 6.99
C THR A 89 -17.40 -25.93 6.96
N LEU A 90 -16.72 -26.84 7.67
CA LEU A 90 -15.26 -26.91 7.67
C LEU A 90 -14.70 -27.07 6.26
N TYR A 91 -15.16 -28.06 5.50
CA TYR A 91 -14.66 -28.31 4.15
C TYR A 91 -15.01 -27.21 3.16
N ALA A 92 -16.21 -26.63 3.23
CA ALA A 92 -16.60 -25.51 2.37
C ALA A 92 -15.69 -24.29 2.57
N TRP A 93 -15.42 -23.94 3.84
CA TRP A 93 -14.51 -22.83 4.17
C TRP A 93 -13.06 -23.16 3.83
N MET A 94 -12.62 -24.38 4.05
CA MET A 94 -11.26 -24.81 3.75
C MET A 94 -10.95 -24.77 2.24
N CYS A 95 -11.88 -25.21 1.39
CA CYS A 95 -11.67 -25.35 -0.05
C CYS A 95 -11.95 -24.07 -0.84
N ALA A 96 -12.88 -23.24 -0.38
CA ALA A 96 -13.30 -22.05 -1.11
C ALA A 96 -13.25 -20.77 -0.27
N GLY A 97 -13.86 -20.78 0.92
CA GLY A 97 -14.03 -19.55 1.71
C GLY A 97 -12.73 -18.88 2.11
N LEU A 98 -11.84 -19.61 2.79
CA LEU A 98 -10.55 -19.10 3.29
C LEU A 98 -9.57 -18.76 2.14
N PRO A 99 -9.39 -19.61 1.11
CA PRO A 99 -8.58 -19.25 -0.05
C PRO A 99 -9.09 -18.01 -0.81
N ALA A 100 -10.40 -17.89 -1.00
CA ALA A 100 -10.98 -16.73 -1.66
C ALA A 100 -10.81 -15.46 -0.83
N ALA A 101 -11.06 -15.52 0.49
CA ALA A 101 -10.92 -14.37 1.38
C ALA A 101 -9.46 -13.88 1.44
N SER A 102 -8.48 -14.79 1.53
CA SER A 102 -7.06 -14.42 1.50
C SER A 102 -6.64 -13.83 0.17
N PHE A 103 -7.08 -14.41 -0.95
CA PHE A 103 -6.80 -13.88 -2.28
C PHE A 103 -7.35 -12.46 -2.45
N ILE A 104 -8.62 -12.24 -2.09
CA ILE A 104 -9.27 -10.93 -2.17
C ILE A 104 -8.57 -9.92 -1.24
N GLY A 105 -8.28 -10.31 0.00
CA GLY A 105 -7.57 -9.47 0.96
C GLY A 105 -6.19 -9.03 0.46
N GLY A 106 -5.38 -9.97 -0.02
CA GLY A 106 -4.07 -9.66 -0.60
C GLY A 106 -4.17 -8.79 -1.86
N TRP A 107 -5.16 -9.04 -2.72
CA TRP A 107 -5.44 -8.25 -3.91
C TRP A 107 -5.81 -6.80 -3.58
N LEU A 108 -6.66 -6.58 -2.57
CA LEU A 108 -7.03 -5.24 -2.10
C LEU A 108 -5.84 -4.49 -1.50
N VAL A 109 -5.02 -5.18 -0.70
CA VAL A 109 -3.81 -4.58 -0.11
C VAL A 109 -2.81 -4.15 -1.19
N LEU A 110 -2.55 -5.01 -2.18
CA LEU A 110 -1.65 -4.68 -3.28
C LEU A 110 -2.21 -3.56 -4.16
N ASN A 111 -3.52 -3.53 -4.41
CA ASN A 111 -4.13 -2.44 -5.18
C ASN A 111 -4.09 -1.10 -4.46
N ARG A 112 -4.22 -1.08 -3.13
CA ARG A 112 -4.25 0.16 -2.37
C ARG A 112 -2.85 0.69 -2.07
N TRP A 113 -1.90 -0.17 -1.70
CA TRP A 113 -0.59 0.24 -1.20
C TRP A 113 0.60 -0.22 -2.07
N GLY A 114 0.37 -1.11 -3.04
CA GLY A 114 1.41 -1.60 -3.97
C GLY A 114 1.54 -0.80 -5.27
N ARG A 115 0.64 0.18 -5.51
CA ARG A 115 0.67 1.03 -6.70
C ARG A 115 1.41 2.34 -6.41
N PRO A 116 2.33 2.79 -7.28
CA PRO A 116 2.85 4.16 -7.20
C PRO A 116 1.75 5.16 -7.57
N ALA A 117 1.79 6.35 -6.98
CA ALA A 117 0.71 7.33 -7.07
C ALA A 117 0.66 8.04 -8.44
N VAL A 118 1.82 8.23 -9.07
CA VAL A 118 1.97 8.95 -10.35
C VAL A 118 2.92 8.19 -11.28
N GLY A 119 2.63 8.21 -12.58
CA GLY A 119 3.58 7.85 -13.65
C GLY A 119 3.76 6.37 -13.99
N ALA A 120 3.20 5.41 -13.25
CA ALA A 120 3.36 4.00 -13.62
C ALA A 120 2.28 3.51 -14.58
N ALA A 121 2.73 2.93 -15.71
CA ALA A 121 2.00 1.88 -16.41
C ALA A 121 1.39 0.90 -15.39
N THR A 122 0.19 0.39 -15.67
CA THR A 122 -0.54 -0.55 -14.80
C THR A 122 0.43 -1.57 -14.20
N PRO A 123 0.68 -1.53 -12.87
CA PRO A 123 1.69 -2.40 -12.27
C PRO A 123 1.31 -3.87 -12.52
N PRO A 124 2.29 -4.76 -12.73
CA PRO A 124 2.02 -6.16 -13.02
C PRO A 124 1.18 -6.73 -11.89
N ARG A 125 -0.06 -7.08 -12.22
CA ARG A 125 -0.97 -7.75 -11.30
C ARG A 125 -0.61 -9.22 -11.41
N TYR A 126 -0.27 -9.86 -10.30
CA TYR A 126 0.06 -11.29 -10.25
C TYR A 126 -1.14 -12.13 -9.74
N PRO A 127 -2.34 -12.09 -10.37
CA PRO A 127 -3.53 -12.79 -9.88
C PRO A 127 -3.33 -14.29 -9.83
N VAL A 128 -2.72 -14.85 -10.87
CA VAL A 128 -2.48 -16.30 -10.98
C VAL A 128 -1.58 -16.76 -9.85
N LEU A 129 -0.54 -15.99 -9.53
CA LEU A 129 0.39 -16.29 -8.45
C LEU A 129 -0.32 -16.23 -7.09
N GLY A 130 -1.11 -15.18 -6.84
CA GLY A 130 -1.93 -15.08 -5.63
C GLY A 130 -2.96 -16.20 -5.49
N PHE A 131 -3.64 -16.56 -6.59
CA PHE A 131 -4.57 -17.68 -6.63
C PHE A 131 -3.86 -18.98 -6.24
N LEU A 132 -2.73 -19.29 -6.88
CA LEU A 132 -1.95 -20.49 -6.57
C LEU A 132 -1.52 -20.52 -5.10
N LEU A 133 -0.96 -19.43 -4.57
CA LEU A 133 -0.52 -19.37 -3.17
C LEU A 133 -1.68 -19.58 -2.20
N CYS A 134 -2.78 -18.86 -2.36
CA CYS A 134 -3.91 -18.93 -1.44
C CYS A 134 -4.65 -20.27 -1.52
N PHE A 135 -4.85 -20.82 -2.72
CA PHE A 135 -5.60 -22.08 -2.92
C PHE A 135 -4.76 -23.34 -2.68
N LEU A 136 -3.43 -23.30 -2.81
CA LEU A 136 -2.60 -24.45 -2.45
C LEU A 136 -2.22 -24.46 -0.96
N ALA A 137 -2.01 -23.30 -0.34
CA ALA A 137 -1.52 -23.24 1.04
C ALA A 137 -2.47 -23.93 2.03
N VAL A 138 -3.79 -23.69 1.93
CA VAL A 138 -4.77 -24.22 2.89
C VAL A 138 -4.91 -25.74 2.79
N PRO A 139 -5.12 -26.35 1.59
CA PRO A 139 -5.11 -27.81 1.44
C PRO A 139 -3.78 -28.46 1.84
N LEU A 140 -2.64 -27.89 1.43
CA LEU A 140 -1.33 -28.45 1.77
C LEU A 140 -1.07 -28.40 3.28
N ALA A 141 -1.44 -27.32 3.95
CA ALA A 141 -1.32 -27.20 5.40
C ALA A 141 -2.17 -28.24 6.13
N TYR A 142 -3.39 -28.51 5.66
CA TYR A 142 -4.23 -29.55 6.24
C TYR A 142 -3.67 -30.95 6.01
N CYS A 143 -3.18 -31.25 4.81
CA CYS A 143 -2.48 -32.51 4.53
C CYS A 143 -1.25 -32.66 5.45
N GLY A 144 -0.47 -31.60 5.62
CA GLY A 144 0.66 -31.57 6.55
C GLY A 144 0.24 -31.81 7.99
N TYR A 145 -0.86 -31.20 8.44
CA TYR A 145 -1.44 -31.43 9.77
C TYR A 145 -1.85 -32.91 9.97
N LEU A 146 -2.53 -33.51 8.99
CA LEU A 146 -2.92 -34.93 9.05
C LEU A 146 -1.71 -35.86 9.10
N LEU A 147 -0.70 -35.59 8.27
CA LEU A 147 0.53 -36.37 8.26
C LEU A 147 1.27 -36.27 9.60
N LEU A 148 1.44 -35.05 10.11
CA LEU A 148 2.07 -34.80 11.40
C LEU A 148 1.36 -35.56 12.52
N PHE A 149 0.03 -35.44 12.59
CA PHE A 149 -0.77 -36.10 13.60
C PHE A 149 -0.73 -37.63 13.48
N ARG A 150 -0.70 -38.16 12.25
CA ARG A 150 -0.53 -39.59 11.99
C ARG A 150 0.86 -40.10 12.40
N THR A 151 1.92 -39.29 12.26
CA THR A 151 3.27 -39.68 12.67
C THR A 151 3.51 -39.56 14.18
N LEU A 152 2.70 -38.78 14.89
CA LEU A 152 2.81 -38.54 16.32
C LEU A 152 1.87 -39.43 17.17
N ARG A 153 0.95 -40.17 16.53
CA ARG A 153 0.06 -41.16 17.17
C ARG A 153 0.63 -42.56 17.03
#